data_AF-A0A0S4X2A3-F1
#
_entry.id   AF-A0A0S4X2A3-F1
#
_cell.length_a   1.000
_cell.length_b   1.000
_cell.length_c   1.000
_cell.angle_alpha   90.00
_cell.angle_beta   90.00
_cell.angle_gamma   90.00
#
_symmetry.space_group_name_H-M   'P 1'
#
loop_
_entity.id
_entity.type
_entity.pdbx_description
1 polymer ?
#
loop_
_entity_poly.entity_id
_entity_poly.type
_entity_poly.pdbx_seq_one_letter_code
_entity_poly.pdbx_strand_id
1 'polypeptide(L)' 'MPFDAALAQRMSDRAVKVICATDAGELLPRAFSDPTHFECRMCAWQDRCWRAHA' A
#
# COMPACT_ATOMS: atom_id res chain seq x y z
N MET A 1 12.46 -6.16 -25.62
CA MET A 1 12.66 -6.63 -24.22
C MET A 1 11.93 -7.96 -24.06
N PRO A 2 12.52 -9.01 -23.47
CA PRO A 2 11.84 -10.27 -23.21
C PRO A 2 10.89 -10.18 -22.00
N PHE A 3 9.87 -11.04 -21.96
CA PHE A 3 8.92 -11.13 -20.85
C PHE A 3 9.51 -11.95 -19.69
N ASP A 4 9.41 -11.43 -18.47
CA ASP A 4 9.77 -12.14 -17.24
C ASP A 4 8.49 -12.62 -16.54
N ALA A 5 8.15 -13.90 -16.75
CA ALA A 5 6.96 -14.51 -16.16
C ALA A 5 7.01 -14.57 -14.63
N ALA A 6 8.19 -14.75 -14.04
CA ALA A 6 8.34 -14.83 -12.59
C ALA A 6 8.15 -13.45 -11.95
N LEU A 7 8.67 -12.39 -12.58
CA LEU A 7 8.40 -11.02 -12.16
C LEU A 7 6.90 -10.70 -12.28
N ALA A 8 6.28 -11.03 -13.41
CA ALA A 8 4.86 -10.81 -13.63
C ALA A 8 4.02 -11.46 -12.54
N GLN A 9 4.25 -12.75 -12.25
CA GLN A 9 3.52 -13.48 -11.20
C GLN A 9 3.70 -12.81 -9.83
N ARG A 10 4.92 -12.44 -9.44
CA ARG A 10 5.16 -11.76 -8.15
C ARG A 10 4.43 -10.43 -8.04
N MET A 11 4.29 -9.68 -9.13
CA MET A 11 3.54 -8.42 -9.13
C MET A 11 2.03 -8.66 -9.06
N SER A 12 1.52 -9.68 -9.78
CA SER A 12 0.13 -10.11 -9.67
C SER A 12 -0.22 -10.56 -8.24
N ASP A 13 0.62 -11.35 -7.59
CA ASP A 13 0.40 -11.81 -6.21
C ASP A 13 0.33 -10.64 -5.22
N ARG A 14 1.13 -9.58 -5.44
CA ARG A 14 1.08 -8.35 -4.63
C ARG A 14 -0.23 -7.60 -4.84
N ALA A 15 -0.71 -7.51 -6.08
CA ALA A 15 -1.98 -6.85 -6.39
C ALA A 15 -3.16 -7.57 -5.73
N VAL A 16 -3.17 -8.92 -5.75
CA VAL A 16 -4.18 -9.72 -5.05
C VAL A 16 -4.24 -9.37 -3.56
N LYS A 17 -3.08 -9.23 -2.89
CA LYS A 17 -3.05 -8.82 -1.48
C LYS A 17 -3.70 -7.46 -1.22
N VAL A 18 -3.50 -6.49 -2.13
CA VAL A 18 -4.13 -5.16 -2.02
C VAL A 18 -5.64 -5.24 -2.15
N ILE A 19 -6.14 -6.01 -3.12
CA ILE A 19 -7.57 -6.18 -3.34
C ILE A 19 -8.22 -6.86 -2.13
N CYS A 20 -7.66 -7.99 -1.67
CA CYS A 20 -8.21 -8.72 -0.53
C CYS A 20 -8.24 -7.88 0.76
N ALA A 21 -7.16 -7.13 1.05
CA ALA A 21 -7.13 -6.24 2.21
C ALA A 21 -8.18 -5.12 2.09
N THR A 22 -8.37 -4.58 0.89
CA THR A 22 -9.38 -3.54 0.64
C THR A 22 -10.79 -4.07 0.86
N ASP A 23 -11.10 -5.27 0.33
CA ASP A 23 -12.40 -5.92 0.52
C ASP A 23 -12.65 -6.27 2.00
N ALA A 24 -11.61 -6.61 2.75
CA ALA A 24 -11.67 -6.85 4.19
C ALA A 24 -11.73 -5.56 5.04
N GLY A 25 -11.59 -4.38 4.44
CA GLY A 25 -11.50 -3.10 5.15
C GLY A 25 -10.21 -2.91 5.94
N GLU A 26 -9.19 -3.74 5.69
CA GLU A 26 -7.89 -3.69 6.34
C GLU A 26 -7.01 -2.58 5.77
N LEU A 27 -6.32 -1.87 6.66
CA LEU A 27 -5.31 -0.91 6.26
C LEU A 27 -3.95 -1.60 6.13
N LEU A 28 -3.43 -1.67 4.91
CA LEU A 28 -2.09 -2.19 4.63
C LEU A 28 -0.99 -1.29 5.24
N PRO A 29 0.24 -1.82 5.39
CA PRO A 29 1.37 -1.03 5.89
C PRO A 29 1.56 0.27 5.12
N ARG A 30 1.88 1.33 5.87
CA ARG A 30 2.20 2.64 5.29
C ARG A 30 3.45 2.55 4.43
N ALA A 31 3.49 3.34 3.36
CA ALA A 31 4.67 3.45 2.49
C ALA A 31 5.89 4.06 3.20
N PHE A 32 5.65 4.81 4.28
CA PHE A 32 6.69 5.55 5.00
C PHE A 32 6.48 5.44 6.52
N SER A 33 7.59 5.55 7.26
CA SER A 33 7.62 5.42 8.73
C SER A 33 7.42 6.72 9.48
N ASP A 34 7.40 7.87 8.80
CA ASP A 34 7.24 9.21 9.39
C ASP A 34 6.10 9.97 8.70
N PRO A 35 5.08 10.45 9.43
CA PRO A 35 4.00 11.25 8.84
C PRO A 35 4.53 12.54 8.19
N THR A 36 5.66 13.07 8.63
CA THR A 36 6.22 14.32 8.12
C THR A 36 7.00 14.17 6.82
N HIS A 37 7.20 12.94 6.32
CA HIS A 37 7.78 12.70 5.00
C HIS A 37 6.96 13.40 3.91
N PHE A 38 7.61 13.97 2.89
CA PHE A 38 6.94 14.95 2.01
C PHE A 38 5.76 14.33 1.26
N GLU A 39 5.88 13.08 0.80
CA GLU A 39 4.81 12.33 0.15
C GLU A 39 3.66 12.00 1.12
N CYS A 40 3.96 11.76 2.39
CA CYS A 40 2.94 11.56 3.41
C CYS A 40 2.22 12.87 3.76
N ARG A 41 2.96 13.95 4.00
CA ARG A 41 2.42 15.27 4.38
C ARG A 41 1.54 15.87 3.30
N MET A 42 1.85 15.59 2.03
CA MET A 42 1.06 16.07 0.88
C MET A 42 -0.05 15.09 0.46
N CYS A 43 -0.23 13.96 1.17
CA CYS A 43 -1.25 12.98 0.85
C CYS A 43 -2.60 13.38 1.44
N ALA A 44 -3.64 13.46 0.61
CA ALA A 44 -5.01 13.73 1.05
C ALA A 44 -5.58 12.69 2.04
N TRP A 45 -4.96 11.52 2.13
CA TRP A 45 -5.39 10.40 2.99
C TRP A 45 -4.49 10.21 4.22
N GLN A 46 -3.58 11.15 4.50
CA GLN A 46 -2.65 11.05 5.61
C GLN A 46 -3.35 10.74 6.94
N ASP A 47 -4.46 11.43 7.25
CA ASP A 47 -5.22 11.19 8.47
C ASP A 47 -5.77 9.76 8.57
N ARG A 48 -6.17 9.13 7.45
CA ARG A 48 -6.61 7.73 7.47
C ARG A 48 -5.45 6.80 7.80
N CYS A 49 -4.28 7.05 7.21
CA CYS A 49 -3.08 6.23 7.42
C CYS A 49 -2.51 6.33 8.85
N TRP A 50 -2.64 7.50 9.48
CA TRP A 50 -2.02 7.83 10.76
C TRP A 50 -3.01 7.98 11.92
N ARG A 51 -4.31 7.79 11.68
CA ARG A 51 -5.28 7.58 12.76
C ARG A 51 -4.80 6.37 13.58
N ALA A 52 -4.47 6.61 14.85
CA ALA A 52 -4.26 5.52 15.78
C ALA A 52 -5.56 4.70 15.80
N HIS A 53 -5.49 3.43 15.40
CA HIS A 53 -6.53 2.48 15.78
C HIS A 53 -6.49 2.42 17.30
N ALA A 54 -7.44 3.07 17.95
CA ALA A 54 -7.75 2.79 19.35
C ALA A 54 -8.30 1.37 19.47
#